data_AF-L2G224-F1
#
_entry.id   AF-L2G224-F1
#
_cell.length_a   1.000
_cell.length_b   1.000
_cell.length_c   1.000
_cell.angle_alpha   90.00
_cell.angle_beta   90.00
_cell.angle_gamma   90.00
#
_symmetry.space_group_name_H-M   'P 1'
#
loop_
_entity.id
_entity.type
_entity.pdbx_description
1 polymer ?
#
loop_
_entity_poly.entity_id
_entity_poly.type
_entity_poly.pdbx_seq_one_letter_code
_entity_poly.pdbx_strand_id
1 'polypeptide(L)'
;MTHTEAKKGAAHDPCPLLGQLTGDLTAGAFSAILISPAVTILDRAVVERTSTGRPLIRGLRSQLSSALRHPRAFFLGKPLGIVWTLYAATYVTANAATTLAERYDGAAAVSTATFASTFLVNVPLGVWKDLRFAEIFGSAAASGATAVSTTPRVLPRAATATFLVRDAVTIFGSFTLPTWVSAGIPDSVTASPHAKATITQLTVPVMSQLVASPIHLIALDYYERQGKMPFSNRVAKTKEHVPSTIVMRCIRIIPAFSIGCVANLEFRSFFQNWIGSMVQ
;
A
#
# COMPACT_ATOMS: atom_id res chain seq x y z
N MET A 1 35.60 45.26 3.80
CA MET A 1 35.15 44.48 4.97
C MET A 1 33.65 44.70 5.08
N THR A 2 32.87 43.87 4.40
CA THR A 2 31.45 44.09 4.09
C THR A 2 30.64 42.90 4.58
N HIS A 3 29.83 43.15 5.62
CA HIS A 3 28.45 42.68 5.84
C HIS A 3 28.00 41.22 5.53
N THR A 4 28.91 40.25 5.46
CA THR A 4 28.56 38.84 5.15
C THR A 4 28.75 37.91 6.35
N GLU A 5 28.28 38.24 7.55
CA GLU A 5 28.30 37.27 8.68
C GLU A 5 27.05 37.27 9.58
N ALA A 6 26.01 38.05 9.26
CA ALA A 6 24.84 38.17 10.14
C ALA A 6 23.54 37.73 9.45
N LYS A 7 23.46 36.48 8.99
CA LYS A 7 22.17 35.78 8.75
C LYS A 7 22.34 34.27 8.57
N LYS A 8 23.07 33.61 9.46
CA LYS A 8 22.90 32.17 9.69
C LYS A 8 21.68 32.03 10.60
N GLY A 9 20.49 32.09 9.99
CA GLY A 9 19.21 31.90 10.68
C GLY A 9 19.23 30.57 11.43
N ALA A 10 18.70 30.60 12.65
CA ALA A 10 18.70 29.53 13.65
C ALA A 10 18.58 28.13 13.03
N ALA A 11 19.63 27.32 13.16
CA ALA A 11 19.51 25.88 13.05
C ALA A 11 18.68 25.44 14.28
N HIS A 12 17.38 25.24 14.07
CA HIS A 12 16.52 24.63 15.08
C HIS A 12 17.12 23.29 15.51
N ASP A 13 17.31 23.09 16.81
CA ASP A 13 17.68 21.78 17.33
C ASP A 13 16.64 20.75 16.84
N PRO A 14 17.06 19.63 16.25
CA PRO A 14 16.14 18.63 15.75
C PRO A 14 15.27 18.14 16.91
N CYS A 15 13.96 18.12 16.71
CA CYS A 15 12.98 17.56 17.65
C CYS A 15 13.53 16.24 18.25
N PRO A 16 13.41 16.02 19.58
CA PRO A 16 13.88 14.79 20.19
C PRO A 16 13.37 13.57 19.43
N LEU A 17 14.17 12.51 19.33
CA LEU A 17 13.81 11.31 18.57
C LEU A 17 12.40 10.80 18.92
N LEU A 18 12.04 10.84 20.21
CA LEU A 18 10.71 10.47 20.68
C LEU A 18 9.59 11.32 20.06
N GLY A 19 9.81 12.62 19.89
CA GLY A 19 8.86 13.52 19.24
C GLY A 19 8.71 13.23 17.74
N GLN A 20 9.82 12.93 17.05
CA GLN A 20 9.79 12.52 15.64
C GLN A 20 9.02 11.20 15.45
N LEU A 21 9.30 10.20 16.29
CA LEU A 21 8.60 8.90 16.27
C LEU A 21 7.13 9.02 16.67
N THR A 22 6.78 9.94 17.57
CA THR A 22 5.38 10.24 17.90
C THR A 22 4.67 10.83 16.68
N GLY A 23 5.30 11.79 15.99
CA GLY A 23 4.79 12.34 14.73
C GLY A 23 4.65 11.29 13.62
N ASP A 24 5.60 10.35 13.53
CA ASP A 24 5.56 9.23 12.59
C ASP A 24 4.37 8.30 12.86
N LEU A 25 4.12 8.01 14.15
CA LEU A 25 3.01 7.18 14.61
C LEU A 25 1.66 7.84 14.34
N THR A 26 1.50 9.11 14.71
CA THR A 26 0.23 9.84 14.51
C THR A 26 -0.05 10.02 13.02
N ALA A 27 0.95 10.39 12.21
CA ALA A 27 0.78 10.52 10.77
C ALA A 27 0.31 9.23 10.11
N GLY A 28 0.96 8.10 10.42
CA GLY A 28 0.59 6.81 9.86
C GLY A 28 -0.82 6.36 10.28
N ALA A 29 -1.18 6.58 11.55
CA ALA A 29 -2.51 6.25 12.06
C ALA A 29 -3.63 7.09 11.39
N PHE A 30 -3.43 8.41 11.24
CA PHE A 30 -4.41 9.31 10.63
C PHE A 30 -4.54 9.08 9.12
N SER A 31 -3.43 8.82 8.41
CA SER A 31 -3.49 8.41 7.00
C SER A 31 -4.26 7.13 6.80
N ALA A 32 -4.08 6.15 7.69
CA ALA A 32 -4.85 4.92 7.64
C ALA A 32 -6.35 5.17 7.87
N ILE A 33 -6.73 6.07 8.80
CA ILE A 33 -8.15 6.45 9.00
C ILE A 33 -8.74 7.00 7.70
N LEU A 34 -8.02 7.89 7.02
CA LEU A 34 -8.46 8.54 5.79
C LEU A 34 -8.77 7.52 4.67
N ILE A 35 -7.89 6.54 4.46
CA ILE A 35 -7.97 5.64 3.30
C ILE A 35 -8.76 4.36 3.57
N SER A 36 -8.87 3.95 4.84
CA SER A 36 -9.46 2.64 5.21
C SER A 36 -10.89 2.44 4.69
N PRO A 37 -11.81 3.44 4.73
CA PRO A 37 -13.15 3.28 4.17
C PRO A 37 -13.14 2.91 2.69
N ALA A 38 -12.35 3.63 1.89
CA ALA A 38 -12.25 3.41 0.45
C ALA A 38 -11.66 2.03 0.14
N VAL A 39 -10.55 1.68 0.80
CA VAL A 39 -9.90 0.38 0.58
C VAL A 39 -10.79 -0.78 1.03
N THR A 40 -11.51 -0.64 2.14
CA THR A 40 -12.45 -1.67 2.63
C THR A 40 -13.57 -1.94 1.63
N ILE A 41 -14.16 -0.89 1.05
CA ILE A 41 -15.23 -1.01 0.04
C ILE A 41 -14.70 -1.71 -1.21
N LEU A 42 -13.51 -1.32 -1.69
CA LEU A 42 -12.89 -1.91 -2.87
C LEU A 42 -12.54 -3.38 -2.64
N ASP A 43 -11.84 -3.71 -1.55
CA ASP A 43 -11.41 -5.07 -1.25
C ASP A 43 -12.61 -6.01 -1.05
N ARG A 44 -13.66 -5.54 -0.37
CA ARG A 44 -14.92 -6.28 -0.24
C ARG A 44 -15.54 -6.56 -1.61
N ALA A 45 -15.65 -5.55 -2.48
CA ALA A 45 -16.24 -5.71 -3.80
C ALA A 45 -15.44 -6.68 -4.69
N VAL A 46 -14.12 -6.74 -4.53
CA VAL A 46 -13.27 -7.72 -5.22
C VAL A 46 -13.56 -9.14 -4.74
N VAL A 47 -13.60 -9.36 -3.42
CA VAL A 47 -13.89 -10.68 -2.86
C VAL A 47 -15.30 -11.15 -3.24
N GLU A 48 -16.30 -10.28 -3.16
CA GLU A 48 -17.67 -10.59 -3.57
C GLU A 48 -17.80 -10.87 -5.07
N ARG A 49 -17.04 -10.17 -5.92
CA ARG A 49 -16.99 -10.45 -7.36
C ARG A 49 -16.44 -11.85 -7.62
N THR A 50 -15.38 -12.24 -6.91
CA THR A 50 -14.78 -13.57 -7.07
C THR A 50 -15.69 -14.69 -6.54
N SER A 51 -16.49 -14.44 -5.51
CA SER A 51 -17.40 -15.45 -4.94
C SER A 51 -18.76 -15.54 -5.65
N THR A 52 -19.31 -14.41 -6.13
CA THR A 52 -20.69 -14.35 -6.67
C THR A 52 -20.75 -14.15 -8.19
N GLY A 53 -19.63 -13.84 -8.85
CA GLY A 53 -19.60 -13.52 -10.28
C GLY A 53 -20.28 -12.20 -10.66
N ARG A 54 -20.80 -11.43 -9.70
CA ARG A 54 -21.51 -10.17 -9.96
C ARG A 54 -20.56 -9.06 -10.45
N PRO A 55 -21.02 -8.14 -11.32
CA PRO A 55 -20.21 -7.01 -11.78
C PRO A 55 -19.71 -6.12 -10.62
N LEU A 56 -18.44 -5.72 -10.68
CA LEU A 56 -17.78 -4.92 -9.64
C LEU A 56 -18.54 -3.63 -9.30
N ILE A 57 -19.00 -2.89 -10.32
CA ILE A 57 -19.69 -1.60 -10.16
C ILE A 57 -20.98 -1.75 -9.35
N ARG A 58 -21.72 -2.86 -9.57
CA ARG A 58 -22.94 -3.16 -8.82
C ARG A 58 -22.61 -3.47 -7.36
N GLY A 59 -21.53 -4.22 -7.11
CA GLY A 59 -21.00 -4.45 -5.77
C GLY A 59 -20.65 -3.13 -5.07
N LEU A 60 -19.81 -2.30 -5.70
CA LEU A 60 -19.39 -1.01 -5.17
C LEU A 60 -20.58 -0.09 -4.84
N ARG A 61 -21.56 0.03 -5.75
CA ARG A 61 -22.76 0.85 -5.52
C ARG A 61 -23.57 0.35 -4.33
N SER A 62 -23.73 -0.97 -4.21
CA SER A 62 -24.42 -1.58 -3.08
C SER A 62 -23.70 -1.30 -1.76
N GLN A 63 -22.36 -1.45 -1.75
CA GLN A 63 -21.57 -1.21 -0.53
C GLN A 63 -21.55 0.25 -0.12
N LEU A 64 -21.41 1.17 -1.08
CA LEU A 64 -21.49 2.60 -0.82
C LEU A 64 -22.86 2.98 -0.26
N SER A 65 -23.94 2.45 -0.85
CA SER A 65 -25.30 2.66 -0.34
C SER A 65 -25.48 2.10 1.07
N SER A 66 -24.94 0.92 1.37
CA SER A 66 -25.01 0.31 2.70
C SER A 66 -24.22 1.10 3.73
N ALA A 67 -23.01 1.55 3.40
CA ALA A 67 -22.18 2.38 4.26
C ALA A 67 -22.86 3.73 4.58
N LEU A 68 -23.51 4.35 3.59
CA LEU A 68 -24.27 5.59 3.78
C LEU A 68 -25.54 5.39 4.64
N ARG A 69 -26.22 4.23 4.51
CA ARG A 69 -27.43 3.92 5.27
C ARG A 69 -27.15 3.45 6.71
N HIS A 70 -26.00 2.83 6.95
CA HIS A 70 -25.62 2.27 8.25
C HIS A 70 -24.19 2.64 8.66
N PRO A 71 -23.88 3.94 8.85
CA PRO A 71 -22.52 4.42 9.06
C PRO A 71 -21.87 3.83 10.33
N ARG A 72 -22.61 3.71 11.43
CA ARG A 72 -22.07 3.13 12.68
C ARG A 72 -21.62 1.68 12.51
N ALA A 73 -22.41 0.86 11.83
CA ALA A 73 -22.08 -0.55 11.58
C ALA A 73 -20.88 -0.68 10.64
N PHE A 74 -20.69 0.27 9.71
CA PHE A 74 -19.54 0.31 8.82
C PHE A 74 -18.26 0.73 9.56
N PHE A 75 -18.31 1.85 10.30
CA PHE A 75 -17.13 2.40 11.00
C PHE A 75 -16.70 1.58 12.22
N LEU A 76 -17.61 0.84 12.85
CA LEU A 76 -17.29 -0.09 13.95
C LEU A 76 -17.11 -1.53 13.48
N GLY A 77 -17.11 -1.77 12.15
CA GLY A 77 -17.02 -3.10 11.58
C GLY A 77 -15.62 -3.69 11.63
N LYS A 78 -15.52 -5.00 11.90
CA LYS A 78 -14.26 -5.76 11.82
C LYS A 78 -13.47 -5.54 10.50
N PRO A 79 -14.10 -5.51 9.31
CA PRO A 79 -13.39 -5.31 8.04
C PRO A 79 -12.60 -4.00 7.98
N LEU A 80 -13.17 -2.91 8.50
CA LEU A 80 -12.51 -1.61 8.53
C LEU A 80 -11.29 -1.65 9.44
N GLY A 81 -11.42 -2.23 10.64
CA GLY A 81 -10.31 -2.37 11.58
C GLY A 81 -9.14 -3.19 11.05
N ILE A 82 -9.42 -4.24 10.25
CA ILE A 82 -8.39 -5.05 9.59
C ILE A 82 -7.60 -4.20 8.57
N VAL A 83 -8.30 -3.47 7.71
CA VAL A 83 -7.69 -2.59 6.71
C VAL A 83 -6.91 -1.46 7.37
N TRP A 84 -7.49 -0.84 8.40
CA TRP A 84 -6.82 0.19 9.17
C TRP A 84 -5.53 -0.32 9.80
N THR A 85 -5.56 -1.51 10.42
CA THR A 85 -4.38 -2.12 11.05
C THR A 85 -3.26 -2.34 10.02
N LEU A 86 -3.58 -2.90 8.85
CA LEU A 86 -2.61 -3.10 7.77
C LEU A 86 -1.92 -1.79 7.38
N TYR A 87 -2.70 -0.77 7.03
CA TYR A 87 -2.13 0.46 6.48
C TYR A 87 -1.51 1.36 7.55
N ALA A 88 -2.07 1.40 8.76
CA ALA A 88 -1.46 2.10 9.88
C ALA A 88 -0.08 1.50 10.18
N ALA A 89 0.02 0.17 10.34
CA ALA A 89 1.30 -0.48 10.57
C ALA A 89 2.28 -0.23 9.42
N THR A 90 1.82 -0.24 8.17
CA THR A 90 2.67 0.01 7.00
C THR A 90 3.22 1.44 6.99
N TYR A 91 2.37 2.45 7.14
CA TYR A 91 2.81 3.85 7.12
C TYR A 91 3.67 4.20 8.32
N VAL A 92 3.30 3.75 9.52
CA VAL A 92 4.11 3.97 10.74
C VAL A 92 5.49 3.33 10.57
N THR A 93 5.56 2.12 10.02
CA THR A 93 6.83 1.46 9.71
C THR A 93 7.65 2.24 8.70
N ALA A 94 7.03 2.73 7.61
CA ALA A 94 7.71 3.53 6.60
C ALA A 94 8.29 4.82 7.20
N ASN A 95 7.51 5.51 8.02
CA ASN A 95 7.89 6.76 8.67
C ASN A 95 9.03 6.53 9.66
N ALA A 96 8.88 5.57 10.56
CA ALA A 96 9.88 5.25 11.57
C ALA A 96 11.19 4.76 10.94
N ALA A 97 11.12 3.91 9.91
CA ALA A 97 12.31 3.46 9.18
C ALA A 97 13.05 4.62 8.51
N THR A 98 12.30 5.57 7.93
CA THR A 98 12.87 6.79 7.35
C THR A 98 13.56 7.63 8.42
N THR A 99 12.88 7.94 9.53
CA THR A 99 13.44 8.73 10.65
C THR A 99 14.70 8.09 11.24
N LEU A 100 14.68 6.77 11.47
CA LEU A 100 15.82 6.05 12.05
C LEU A 100 17.00 6.00 11.08
N ALA A 101 16.76 5.69 9.79
CA ALA A 101 17.82 5.66 8.80
C ALA A 101 18.44 7.05 8.57
N GLU A 102 17.63 8.11 8.51
CA GLU A 102 18.12 9.49 8.40
C GLU A 102 19.01 9.88 9.59
N ARG A 103 18.66 9.42 10.81
CA ARG A 103 19.38 9.77 12.03
C ARG A 103 20.65 8.96 12.25
N TYR A 104 20.67 7.67 11.88
CA TYR A 104 21.74 6.75 12.28
C TYR A 104 22.56 6.17 11.11
N ASP A 105 21.96 5.98 9.94
CA ASP A 105 22.57 5.24 8.82
C ASP A 105 22.90 6.15 7.61
N GLY A 106 22.33 7.35 7.57
CA GLY A 106 22.50 8.34 6.52
C GLY A 106 21.55 8.17 5.32
N ALA A 107 21.52 9.18 4.45
CA ALA A 107 20.56 9.29 3.35
C ALA A 107 20.55 8.10 2.37
N ALA A 108 21.71 7.46 2.16
CA ALA A 108 21.83 6.31 1.26
C ALA A 108 21.08 5.06 1.78
N ALA A 109 20.92 4.92 3.09
CA ALA A 109 20.26 3.76 3.70
C ALA A 109 18.74 3.88 3.74
N VAL A 110 18.19 5.11 3.66
CA VAL A 110 16.75 5.40 3.82
C VAL A 110 15.88 4.58 2.87
N SER A 111 16.21 4.58 1.57
CA SER A 111 15.45 3.82 0.56
C SER A 111 15.39 2.32 0.88
N THR A 112 16.51 1.75 1.29
CA THR A 112 16.64 0.32 1.59
C THR A 112 15.95 -0.03 2.92
N ALA A 113 16.14 0.78 3.97
CA ALA A 113 15.51 0.60 5.27
C ALA A 113 13.98 0.68 5.16
N THR A 114 13.46 1.69 4.47
CA THR A 114 12.02 1.86 4.24
C THR A 114 11.47 0.70 3.40
N PHE A 115 12.13 0.30 2.32
CA PHE A 115 11.69 -0.85 1.52
C PHE A 115 11.65 -2.14 2.33
N ALA A 116 12.76 -2.49 2.99
CA ALA A 116 12.88 -3.76 3.70
C ALA A 116 11.89 -3.86 4.85
N SER A 117 11.77 -2.80 5.67
CA SER A 117 10.85 -2.77 6.81
C SER A 117 9.39 -2.80 6.37
N THR A 118 9.00 -1.99 5.39
CA THR A 118 7.62 -1.98 4.88
C THR A 118 7.26 -3.29 4.18
N PHE A 119 8.19 -3.92 3.45
CA PHE A 119 7.97 -5.23 2.85
C PHE A 119 7.73 -6.30 3.92
N LEU A 120 8.57 -6.35 4.96
CA LEU A 120 8.45 -7.32 6.05
C LEU A 120 7.16 -7.16 6.86
N VAL A 121 6.63 -5.93 7.00
CA VAL A 121 5.39 -5.67 7.73
C VAL A 121 4.15 -5.81 6.84
N ASN A 122 4.18 -5.24 5.64
CA ASN A 122 3.02 -5.17 4.76
C ASN A 122 2.63 -6.53 4.21
N VAL A 123 3.59 -7.37 3.81
CA VAL A 123 3.27 -8.65 3.18
C VAL A 123 2.51 -9.59 4.12
N PRO A 124 2.96 -9.87 5.36
CA PRO A 124 2.21 -10.73 6.28
C PRO A 124 0.84 -10.14 6.65
N LEU A 125 0.75 -8.83 6.91
CA LEU A 125 -0.52 -8.18 7.23
C LEU A 125 -1.48 -8.17 6.04
N GLY A 126 -0.97 -8.07 4.81
CA GLY A 126 -1.73 -8.15 3.58
C GLY A 126 -2.35 -9.53 3.40
N VAL A 127 -1.56 -10.58 3.63
CA VAL A 127 -2.03 -11.98 3.64
C VAL A 127 -3.08 -12.17 4.73
N TRP A 128 -2.82 -11.71 5.96
CA TRP A 128 -3.79 -11.79 7.06
C TRP A 128 -5.11 -11.11 6.72
N LYS A 129 -5.07 -9.90 6.14
CA LYS A 129 -6.25 -9.18 5.67
C LYS A 129 -7.00 -9.98 4.60
N ASP A 130 -6.31 -10.49 3.57
CA ASP A 130 -6.93 -11.25 2.49
C ASP A 130 -7.64 -12.51 3.03
N LEU A 131 -7.01 -13.24 3.98
CA LEU A 131 -7.62 -14.40 4.64
C LEU A 131 -8.91 -14.03 5.39
N ARG A 132 -8.87 -12.99 6.21
CA ARG A 132 -10.06 -12.53 6.96
C ARG A 132 -11.18 -12.03 6.04
N PHE A 133 -10.84 -11.35 4.96
CA PHE A 133 -11.84 -10.90 3.98
C PHE A 133 -12.47 -12.08 3.25
N ALA A 134 -11.70 -13.11 2.89
CA ALA A 134 -12.23 -14.33 2.31
C ALA A 134 -13.15 -15.08 3.30
N GLU A 135 -12.80 -15.16 4.58
CA GLU A 135 -13.66 -15.76 5.62
C GLU A 135 -14.99 -15.02 5.77
N ILE A 136 -14.94 -13.68 5.86
CA ILE A 136 -16.11 -12.83 6.12
C ILE A 136 -17.03 -12.72 4.89
N PHE A 137 -16.46 -12.61 3.68
CA PHE A 137 -17.22 -12.27 2.46
C PHE A 137 -17.23 -13.38 1.40
N GLY A 138 -16.35 -14.38 1.49
CA GLY A 138 -16.30 -15.51 0.57
C GLY A 138 -17.42 -16.53 0.82
N SER A 139 -17.89 -16.65 2.07
CA SER A 139 -18.88 -17.65 2.51
C SER A 139 -20.31 -17.42 1.98
N ALA A 140 -20.62 -16.27 1.39
CA ALA A 140 -21.93 -16.01 0.77
C ALA A 140 -22.25 -16.91 -0.44
N ALA A 141 -21.26 -17.65 -0.96
CA ALA A 141 -21.41 -18.66 -2.01
C ALA A 141 -21.48 -20.12 -1.48
N ALA A 142 -21.16 -20.36 -0.21
CA ALA A 142 -21.11 -21.71 0.36
C ALA A 142 -22.49 -22.35 0.59
N SER A 143 -23.57 -21.60 0.41
CA SER A 143 -24.95 -22.11 0.47
C SER A 143 -25.41 -22.80 -0.83
N GLY A 144 -24.55 -22.93 -1.85
CA GLY A 144 -24.97 -23.53 -3.14
C GLY A 144 -23.89 -24.06 -4.08
N ALA A 145 -22.60 -23.91 -3.78
CA ALA A 145 -21.53 -24.51 -4.58
C ALA A 145 -20.58 -25.31 -3.68
N THR A 146 -20.25 -26.52 -4.14
CA THR A 146 -19.32 -27.48 -3.54
C THR A 146 -18.21 -26.82 -2.74
N ALA A 147 -18.17 -27.15 -1.45
CA ALA A 147 -17.12 -26.77 -0.52
C ALA A 147 -15.75 -26.89 -1.20
N VAL A 148 -15.06 -25.75 -1.34
CA VAL A 148 -13.65 -25.72 -1.70
C VAL A 148 -12.93 -26.65 -0.74
N SER A 149 -12.29 -27.68 -1.29
CA SER A 149 -11.56 -28.72 -0.58
C SER A 149 -10.78 -28.13 0.60
N THR A 150 -11.15 -28.58 1.81
CA THR A 150 -10.54 -28.25 3.10
C THR A 150 -9.19 -28.94 3.33
N THR A 151 -8.57 -29.48 2.29
CA THR A 151 -7.18 -29.96 2.39
C THR A 151 -6.25 -28.75 2.32
N PRO A 152 -5.36 -28.51 3.31
CA PRO A 152 -4.36 -27.46 3.20
C PRO A 152 -3.44 -27.82 2.04
N ARG A 153 -3.69 -27.22 0.87
CA ARG A 153 -2.80 -27.38 -0.28
C ARG A 153 -1.50 -26.71 0.10
N VAL A 154 -0.45 -27.51 0.30
CA VAL A 154 0.90 -26.98 0.55
C VAL A 154 1.19 -25.96 -0.55
N LEU A 155 1.42 -24.72 -0.13
CA LEU A 155 1.71 -23.62 -1.05
C LEU A 155 2.98 -23.97 -1.83
N PRO A 156 2.90 -24.10 -3.17
CA PRO A 156 4.09 -24.36 -3.97
C PRO A 156 5.14 -23.29 -3.70
N ARG A 157 6.40 -23.71 -3.54
CA ARG A 157 7.53 -22.78 -3.33
C ARG A 157 7.61 -21.77 -4.47
N ALA A 158 7.35 -22.21 -5.71
CA ALA A 158 7.28 -21.34 -6.88
C ALA A 158 6.18 -20.27 -6.76
N ALA A 159 4.94 -20.66 -6.43
CA ALA A 159 3.83 -19.72 -6.24
C ALA A 159 4.15 -18.70 -5.13
N THR A 160 4.68 -19.19 -4.00
CA THR A 160 5.07 -18.34 -2.87
C THR A 160 6.15 -17.34 -3.28
N ALA A 161 7.23 -17.79 -3.93
CA ALA A 161 8.29 -16.92 -4.41
C ALA A 161 7.77 -15.88 -5.42
N THR A 162 6.91 -16.28 -6.36
CA THR A 162 6.34 -15.35 -7.34
C THR A 162 5.40 -14.32 -6.68
N PHE A 163 4.61 -14.71 -5.66
CA PHE A 163 3.82 -13.77 -4.88
C PHE A 163 4.71 -12.78 -4.12
N LEU A 164 5.79 -13.25 -3.48
CA LEU A 164 6.75 -12.38 -2.79
C LEU A 164 7.43 -11.40 -3.74
N VAL A 165 7.84 -11.84 -4.94
CA VAL A 165 8.40 -10.96 -5.98
C VAL A 165 7.39 -9.90 -6.40
N ARG A 166 6.13 -10.30 -6.63
CA ARG A 166 5.05 -9.36 -6.94
C ARG A 166 4.84 -8.32 -5.85
N ASP A 167 4.87 -8.75 -4.59
CA ASP A 167 4.69 -7.86 -3.45
C ASP A 167 5.89 -6.92 -3.29
N ALA A 168 7.10 -7.42 -3.53
CA ALA A 168 8.32 -6.61 -3.55
C ALA A 168 8.23 -5.51 -4.61
N VAL A 169 7.79 -5.83 -5.84
CA VAL A 169 7.57 -4.83 -6.91
C VAL A 169 6.55 -3.77 -6.47
N THR A 170 5.46 -4.19 -5.82
CA THR A 170 4.42 -3.26 -5.37
C THR A 170 4.91 -2.33 -4.26
N ILE A 171 5.61 -2.86 -3.25
CA ILE A 171 6.14 -2.07 -2.14
C ILE A 171 7.29 -1.17 -2.59
N PHE A 172 8.21 -1.69 -3.39
CA PHE A 172 9.30 -0.91 -3.98
C PHE A 172 8.74 0.24 -4.84
N GLY A 173 7.76 -0.06 -5.70
CA GLY A 173 7.07 0.93 -6.52
C GLY A 173 6.28 1.98 -5.71
N SER A 174 6.00 1.70 -4.44
CA SER A 174 5.19 2.56 -3.57
C SER A 174 6.01 3.42 -2.62
N PHE A 175 7.12 2.92 -2.11
CA PHE A 175 7.88 3.58 -1.03
C PHE A 175 9.30 3.98 -1.42
N THR A 176 9.85 3.43 -2.51
CA THR A 176 11.23 3.68 -2.92
C THR A 176 11.30 4.37 -4.26
N LEU A 177 10.70 3.74 -5.29
CA LEU A 177 10.78 4.22 -6.66
C LEU A 177 10.24 5.65 -6.86
N PRO A 178 9.16 6.12 -6.18
CA PRO A 178 8.70 7.50 -6.33
C PRO A 178 9.78 8.53 -6.01
N THR A 179 10.59 8.29 -4.97
CA THR A 179 11.68 9.21 -4.59
C THR A 179 12.77 9.28 -5.66
N TRP A 180 13.12 8.15 -6.27
CA TRP A 180 14.13 8.08 -7.33
C TRP A 180 13.64 8.77 -8.60
N VAL A 181 12.38 8.53 -8.98
CA VAL A 181 11.76 9.19 -10.13
C VAL A 181 11.64 10.69 -9.88
N SER A 182 11.27 11.10 -8.67
CA SER A 182 11.11 12.51 -8.29
C SER A 182 12.41 13.29 -8.44
N ALA A 183 13.53 12.71 -8.01
CA ALA A 183 14.86 13.31 -8.15
C ALA A 183 15.30 13.49 -9.62
N GLY A 184 14.77 12.67 -10.54
CA GLY A 184 15.04 12.75 -11.97
C GLY A 184 14.13 13.72 -12.75
N ILE A 185 13.09 14.29 -12.14
CA ILE A 185 12.18 15.22 -12.85
C ILE A 185 12.88 16.57 -13.03
N PRO A 186 13.01 17.09 -14.27
CA PRO A 186 13.63 18.38 -14.53
C PRO A 186 12.73 19.54 -14.06
N ASP A 187 13.35 20.67 -13.72
CA ASP A 187 12.65 21.87 -13.24
C ASP A 187 11.71 22.49 -14.29
N SER A 188 11.92 22.17 -15.57
CA SER A 188 11.03 22.56 -16.68
C SER A 188 9.62 21.97 -16.58
N VAL A 189 9.46 20.81 -15.92
CA VAL A 189 8.15 20.21 -15.66
C VAL A 189 7.50 20.88 -14.44
N THR A 190 8.27 21.00 -13.35
CA THR A 190 7.88 21.78 -12.17
C THR A 190 9.12 22.09 -11.34
N ALA A 191 9.25 23.33 -10.87
CA ALA A 191 10.34 23.74 -9.99
C ALA A 191 10.10 23.35 -8.52
N SER A 192 8.89 22.94 -8.14
CA SER A 192 8.54 22.62 -6.74
C SER A 192 8.94 21.19 -6.39
N PRO A 193 9.87 20.96 -5.42
CA PRO A 193 10.23 19.61 -4.97
C PRO A 193 9.02 18.85 -4.40
N HIS A 194 8.14 19.57 -3.70
CA HIS A 194 6.89 19.01 -3.19
C HIS A 194 5.97 18.55 -4.33
N ALA A 195 5.83 19.34 -5.41
CA ALA A 195 5.04 18.93 -6.58
C ALA A 195 5.64 17.69 -7.27
N LYS A 196 6.96 17.61 -7.41
CA LYS A 196 7.64 16.42 -7.96
C LYS A 196 7.34 15.18 -7.11
N ALA A 197 7.42 15.29 -5.78
CA ALA A 197 7.14 14.19 -4.86
C ALA A 197 5.66 13.77 -4.94
N THR A 198 4.73 14.71 -4.93
CA THR A 198 3.29 14.43 -5.01
C THR A 198 2.90 13.77 -6.34
N ILE A 199 3.37 14.29 -7.49
CA ILE A 199 3.07 13.71 -8.81
C ILE A 199 3.60 12.28 -8.91
N THR A 200 4.84 12.05 -8.48
CA THR A 200 5.43 10.70 -8.54
C THR A 200 4.76 9.74 -7.58
N GLN A 201 4.42 10.17 -6.36
CA GLN A 201 3.68 9.33 -5.42
C GLN A 201 2.27 9.01 -5.92
N LEU A 202 1.62 9.92 -6.66
CA LEU A 202 0.31 9.65 -7.22
C LEU A 202 0.35 8.65 -8.39
N THR A 203 1.44 8.64 -9.17
CA THR A 203 1.52 7.93 -10.46
C THR A 203 2.35 6.65 -10.42
N VAL A 204 3.54 6.68 -9.82
CA VAL A 204 4.51 5.57 -9.83
C VAL A 204 3.94 4.29 -9.19
N PRO A 205 3.23 4.33 -8.04
CA PRO A 205 2.63 3.12 -7.47
C PRO A 205 1.62 2.47 -8.43
N VAL A 206 0.84 3.27 -9.14
CA VAL A 206 -0.12 2.79 -10.14
C VAL A 206 0.59 2.17 -11.33
N MET A 207 1.64 2.82 -11.85
CA MET A 207 2.43 2.31 -12.97
C MET A 207 3.17 1.02 -12.63
N SER A 208 3.59 0.84 -11.38
CA SER A 208 4.21 -0.41 -10.92
C SER A 208 3.30 -1.63 -11.13
N GLN A 209 1.97 -1.43 -11.21
CA GLN A 209 1.02 -2.52 -11.45
C GLN A 209 1.07 -3.06 -12.87
N LEU A 210 1.63 -2.33 -13.84
CA LEU A 210 1.89 -2.88 -15.18
C LEU A 210 2.88 -4.05 -15.11
N VAL A 211 3.78 -4.05 -14.12
CA VAL A 211 4.77 -5.10 -13.87
C VAL A 211 4.25 -6.10 -12.83
N ALA A 212 3.67 -5.62 -11.73
CA ALA A 212 3.21 -6.49 -10.64
C ALA A 212 2.02 -7.38 -11.04
N SER A 213 1.13 -6.92 -11.94
CA SER A 213 -0.08 -7.66 -12.30
C SER A 213 0.18 -8.91 -13.16
N PRO A 214 1.05 -8.87 -14.19
CA PRO A 214 1.49 -10.10 -14.87
C PRO A 214 2.11 -11.12 -13.91
N ILE A 215 2.98 -10.66 -12.99
CA ILE A 215 3.62 -11.53 -12.00
C ILE A 215 2.57 -12.16 -11.07
N HIS A 216 1.56 -11.38 -10.66
CA HIS A 216 0.43 -11.89 -9.88
C HIS A 216 -0.31 -13.02 -10.59
N LEU A 217 -0.61 -12.89 -11.89
CA LEU A 217 -1.30 -13.93 -12.65
C LEU A 217 -0.45 -15.19 -12.81
N ILE A 218 0.86 -15.04 -13.00
CA ILE A 218 1.79 -16.17 -13.04
C ILE A 218 1.83 -16.88 -11.67
N ALA A 219 1.80 -16.13 -10.56
CA ALA A 219 1.74 -16.71 -9.22
C ALA A 219 0.46 -17.54 -8.99
N LEU A 220 -0.69 -17.02 -9.44
CA LEU A 220 -1.97 -17.74 -9.42
C LEU A 220 -1.91 -19.03 -10.27
N ASP A 221 -1.34 -18.94 -11.47
CA ASP A 221 -1.16 -20.11 -12.34
C ASP A 221 -0.23 -21.18 -11.71
N TYR A 222 0.85 -20.78 -11.03
CA TYR A 222 1.68 -21.72 -10.24
C TYR A 222 0.91 -22.36 -9.08
N TYR A 223 0.02 -21.60 -8.43
CA TYR A 223 -0.79 -22.09 -7.32
C TYR A 223 -1.85 -23.10 -7.80
N GLU A 224 -2.57 -22.78 -8.87
CA GLU A 224 -3.63 -23.62 -9.44
C GLU A 224 -3.06 -24.87 -10.10
N ARG A 225 -2.07 -24.69 -10.99
CA ARG A 225 -1.49 -25.73 -11.84
C ARG A 225 -0.09 -26.09 -11.36
N GLN A 226 -0.03 -26.96 -10.35
CA GLN A 226 1.20 -27.45 -9.74
C GLN A 226 1.99 -28.45 -10.61
N GLY A 227 1.44 -28.88 -11.76
CA GLY A 227 2.10 -29.80 -12.68
C GLY A 227 3.30 -29.18 -13.42
N LYS A 228 4.16 -30.03 -13.99
CA LYS A 228 5.26 -29.61 -14.87
C LYS A 228 4.68 -29.05 -16.16
N MET A 229 4.80 -27.75 -16.36
CA MET A 229 4.36 -27.05 -17.57
C MET A 229 5.42 -26.04 -17.97
N PRO A 230 5.79 -25.94 -19.26
CA PRO A 230 6.69 -24.91 -19.75
C PRO A 230 6.20 -23.50 -19.38
N PHE A 231 7.13 -22.62 -19.02
CA PHE A 231 6.81 -21.24 -18.63
C PHE A 231 6.09 -20.46 -19.74
N SER A 232 6.45 -20.70 -21.01
CA SER A 232 5.78 -20.09 -22.17
C SER A 232 4.28 -20.38 -22.21
N ASN A 233 3.88 -21.61 -21.90
CA ASN A 233 2.47 -22.02 -21.87
C ASN A 233 1.71 -21.35 -20.73
N ARG A 234 2.38 -21.09 -19.60
CA ARG A 234 1.82 -20.35 -18.46
C ARG A 234 1.52 -18.91 -18.85
N VAL A 235 2.51 -18.22 -19.44
CA VAL A 235 2.37 -16.84 -19.93
C VAL A 235 1.28 -16.73 -21.00
N ALA A 236 1.26 -17.65 -21.96
CA ALA A 236 0.28 -17.65 -23.05
C ALA A 236 -1.17 -17.75 -22.53
N LYS A 237 -1.41 -18.46 -21.41
CA LYS A 237 -2.73 -18.59 -20.80
C LYS A 237 -3.11 -17.40 -19.92
N THR A 238 -2.14 -16.79 -19.23
CA THR A 238 -2.44 -15.65 -18.34
C THR A 238 -2.65 -14.35 -19.10
N LYS A 239 -2.11 -14.20 -20.32
CA LYS A 239 -2.11 -12.94 -21.08
C LYS A 239 -3.49 -12.30 -21.26
N GLU A 240 -4.52 -13.12 -21.48
CA GLU A 240 -5.89 -12.64 -21.72
C GLU A 240 -6.48 -11.93 -20.49
N HIS A 241 -6.07 -12.34 -19.30
CA HIS A 241 -6.53 -11.80 -18.03
C HIS A 241 -5.72 -10.57 -17.56
N VAL A 242 -4.58 -10.28 -18.21
CA VAL A 242 -3.66 -9.21 -17.81
C VAL A 242 -4.35 -7.84 -17.79
N PRO A 243 -5.06 -7.39 -18.85
CA PRO A 243 -5.65 -6.05 -18.86
C PRO A 243 -6.67 -5.84 -17.73
N SER A 244 -7.56 -6.81 -17.52
CA SER A 244 -8.56 -6.74 -16.45
C SER A 244 -7.90 -6.72 -15.06
N THR A 245 -6.86 -7.53 -14.87
CA THR A 245 -6.11 -7.61 -13.61
C THR A 245 -5.37 -6.31 -13.32
N ILE A 246 -4.74 -5.69 -14.32
CA ILE A 246 -4.09 -4.39 -14.19
C ILE A 246 -5.08 -3.34 -13.69
N VAL A 247 -6.23 -3.18 -14.36
CA VAL A 247 -7.23 -2.19 -13.99
C VAL A 247 -7.70 -2.40 -12.55
N MET A 248 -8.03 -3.64 -12.19
CA MET A 248 -8.47 -3.99 -10.84
C MET A 248 -7.41 -3.69 -9.78
N ARG A 249 -6.13 -3.95 -10.08
CA ARG A 249 -5.04 -3.68 -9.15
C ARG A 249 -4.72 -2.20 -9.05
N CYS A 250 -4.73 -1.45 -10.15
CA CYS A 250 -4.58 0.01 -10.14
C CYS A 250 -5.64 0.67 -9.25
N ILE A 251 -6.92 0.29 -9.40
CA ILE A 251 -8.01 0.82 -8.58
C ILE A 251 -7.75 0.62 -7.07
N ARG A 252 -7.21 -0.54 -6.68
CA ARG A 252 -6.89 -0.85 -5.27
C ARG A 252 -5.68 -0.08 -4.75
N ILE A 253 -4.69 0.15 -5.61
CA ILE A 253 -3.43 0.81 -5.24
C ILE A 253 -3.61 2.32 -5.06
N ILE A 254 -4.52 2.95 -5.81
CA ILE A 254 -4.73 4.41 -5.76
C ILE A 254 -5.04 4.91 -4.33
N PRO A 255 -6.05 4.39 -3.60
CA PRO A 255 -6.30 4.89 -2.25
C PRO A 255 -5.15 4.55 -1.29
N ALA A 256 -4.61 3.34 -1.40
CA ALA A 256 -3.63 2.79 -0.48
C ALA A 256 -2.23 3.41 -0.60
N PHE A 257 -1.62 3.39 -1.78
CA PHE A 257 -0.21 3.79 -1.93
C PHE A 257 -0.01 5.07 -2.72
N SER A 258 -1.04 5.55 -3.42
CA SER A 258 -0.99 6.90 -4.00
C SER A 258 -1.49 7.93 -2.99
N ILE A 259 -2.81 8.03 -2.78
CA ILE A 259 -3.43 9.04 -1.93
C ILE A 259 -2.96 8.90 -0.49
N GLY A 260 -2.94 7.68 0.05
CA GLY A 260 -2.55 7.43 1.43
C GLY A 260 -1.10 7.78 1.75
N CYS A 261 -0.16 7.53 0.82
CA CYS A 261 1.23 7.93 1.01
C CYS A 261 1.40 9.45 0.95
N VAL A 262 0.71 10.14 0.03
CA VAL A 262 0.71 11.62 -0.01
C VAL A 262 0.17 12.19 1.29
N ALA A 263 -1.01 11.72 1.74
CA ALA A 263 -1.59 12.14 3.00
C ALA A 263 -0.65 11.88 4.19
N ASN A 264 0.06 10.75 4.18
CA ASN A 264 1.02 10.40 5.22
C ASN A 264 2.23 11.34 5.25
N LEU A 265 2.75 11.74 4.09
CA LEU A 265 3.82 12.74 4.01
C LEU A 265 3.36 14.08 4.59
N GLU A 266 2.15 14.52 4.23
CA GLU A 266 1.56 15.78 4.73
C GLU A 266 1.33 15.74 6.24
N PHE A 267 0.69 14.67 6.75
CA PHE A 267 0.47 14.52 8.18
C PHE A 267 1.78 14.38 8.95
N ARG A 268 2.79 13.69 8.40
CA ARG A 268 4.10 13.55 9.05
C ARG A 268 4.78 14.91 9.20
N SER A 269 4.82 15.70 8.13
CA SER A 269 5.32 17.07 8.16
C SER A 269 4.57 17.92 9.19
N PHE A 270 3.24 17.88 9.16
CA PHE A 270 2.39 18.62 10.09
C PHE A 270 2.66 18.25 11.57
N PHE A 271 2.59 16.97 11.92
CA PHE A 271 2.72 16.53 13.30
C PHE A 271 4.14 16.71 13.84
N GLN A 272 5.18 16.48 13.04
CA GLN A 272 6.56 16.70 13.48
C GLN A 272 6.83 18.19 13.73
N ASN A 273 6.33 19.09 12.88
CA ASN A 273 6.44 20.54 13.09
C ASN A 273 5.64 21.00 14.31
N TRP A 274 4.42 20.49 14.47
CA TRP A 274 3.58 20.81 15.62
C TRP A 274 4.22 20.36 16.94
N ILE A 275 4.74 19.13 17.02
CA ILE A 275 5.46 18.64 18.20
C ILE A 275 6.73 19.44 18.43
N GLY A 276 7.50 19.75 17.38
CA GLY A 276 8.70 20.58 17.48
C GLY A 276 8.40 21.96 18.08
N SER A 277 7.26 22.56 17.75
CA SER A 277 6.83 23.85 18.31
C SER A 277 6.41 23.80 19.78
N MET A 278 6.05 22.64 20.33
CA MET A 278 5.66 22.49 21.73
C MET A 278 6.83 22.17 22.67
N VAL A 279 7.95 21.70 22.11
CA VAL A 279 9.15 21.32 22.88
C VAL A 279 10.14 22.49 23.00
N GLN A 280 9.91 23.58 22.26
CA GLN A 280 10.66 24.84 22.32
C GLN A 280 10.08 25.81 23.34
#